data_AF-A0AAV8Z4V3-F1
#
_entry.id   AF-A0AAV8Z4V3-F1
#
_cell.length_a   1.000
_cell.length_b   1.000
_cell.length_c   1.000
_cell.angle_alpha   90.00
_cell.angle_beta   90.00
_cell.angle_gamma   90.00
#
_symmetry.space_group_name_H-M   'P 1'
#
loop_
_entity.id
_entity.type
_entity.pdbx_description
1 polymer ?
#
loop_
_entity_poly.entity_id
_entity_poly.type
_entity_poly.pdbx_seq_one_letter_code
_entity_poly.pdbx_strand_id
1 'polypeptide(L)'
;MQRSLEQRMAIKFCVKLEKSAAETIPMLKKAFGVDCLSDRQIFRWHKAFAEGRKDVNDENRAGRPSTTPVPTTIMQAPLQPVVLLERPDPRRPP
;
A
#
# COMPACT_ATOMS: atom_id res chain seq x y z
N MET A 1 11.48 -7.41 -2.79
CA MET A 1 10.44 -6.72 -3.60
C MET A 1 10.46 -7.12 -5.08
N GLN A 2 11.62 -7.22 -5.76
CA GLN A 2 11.65 -7.51 -7.20
C GLN A 2 11.24 -8.96 -7.56
N ARG A 3 11.67 -9.97 -6.80
CA ARG A 3 11.30 -11.39 -7.03
C ARG A 3 9.78 -11.62 -7.00
N SER A 4 9.05 -10.88 -6.16
CA SER A 4 7.59 -10.97 -6.09
C SER A 4 6.89 -10.30 -7.28
N LEU A 5 7.52 -9.34 -7.95
CA LEU A 5 6.96 -8.67 -9.12
C LEU A 5 7.02 -9.57 -10.36
N GLU A 6 8.17 -10.21 -10.58
CA GLU A 6 8.38 -11.15 -11.67
C GLU A 6 7.38 -12.31 -11.63
N GLN A 7 7.19 -12.92 -10.46
CA GLN A 7 6.22 -13.99 -10.29
C GLN A 7 4.77 -13.52 -10.52
N ARG A 8 4.42 -12.29 -10.13
CA ARG A 8 3.09 -11.71 -10.43
C ARG A 8 2.89 -11.48 -11.93
N MET A 9 3.93 -11.06 -12.65
CA MET A 9 3.89 -10.96 -14.11
C MET A 9 3.69 -12.34 -14.75
N ALA A 10 4.37 -13.38 -14.25
CA ALA A 10 4.18 -14.74 -14.71
C ALA A 10 2.74 -15.23 -14.46
N ILE A 11 2.13 -14.94 -13.31
CA ILE A 11 0.72 -15.25 -13.03
C ILE A 11 -0.20 -14.52 -14.02
N LYS A 12 0.04 -13.22 -14.26
CA LYS A 12 -0.72 -12.43 -15.23
C LYS A 12 -0.61 -13.00 -16.65
N PHE A 13 0.57 -13.48 -17.02
CA PHE A 13 0.80 -14.16 -18.29
C PHE A 13 -0.01 -15.47 -18.38
N CYS A 14 -0.01 -16.30 -17.34
CA CYS A 14 -0.84 -17.51 -17.29
C CYS A 14 -2.33 -17.22 -17.47
N VAL A 15 -2.86 -16.15 -16.85
CA VAL A 15 -4.26 -15.73 -17.04
C VAL A 15 -4.54 -15.32 -18.50
N LYS A 16 -3.61 -14.60 -19.16
CA LYS A 16 -3.73 -14.25 -20.59
C LYS A 16 -3.67 -15.48 -21.52
N LEU A 17 -3.05 -16.56 -21.07
CA LEU A 17 -3.06 -17.86 -21.75
C LEU A 17 -4.28 -18.72 -21.39
N GLU A 18 -5.27 -18.13 -20.71
CA GLU A 18 -6.51 -18.79 -20.28
C GLU A 18 -6.26 -20.01 -19.36
N LYS A 19 -5.13 -20.01 -18.65
CA LYS A 19 -4.81 -21.06 -17.68
C LYS A 19 -5.60 -20.87 -16.40
N SER A 20 -6.10 -21.98 -15.87
CA SER A 20 -6.76 -22.01 -14.58
C SER A 20 -5.75 -21.79 -13.44
N ALA A 21 -6.24 -21.40 -12.25
CA ALA A 21 -5.39 -21.28 -11.07
C ALA A 21 -4.74 -22.63 -10.70
N ALA A 22 -5.46 -23.73 -10.91
CA ALA A 22 -4.99 -25.09 -10.65
C ALA A 22 -3.82 -25.51 -11.55
N GLU A 23 -3.78 -25.04 -12.80
CA GLU A 23 -2.63 -25.22 -13.70
C GLU A 23 -1.50 -24.23 -13.39
N THR A 24 -1.84 -23.01 -13.00
CA THR A 24 -0.88 -21.92 -12.77
C THR A 24 0.03 -22.22 -11.56
N ILE A 25 -0.52 -22.78 -10.48
CA ILE A 25 0.26 -23.13 -9.27
C ILE A 25 1.43 -24.09 -9.57
N PRO A 26 1.22 -25.27 -10.18
CA PRO A 26 2.33 -26.18 -10.48
C PRO A 26 3.31 -25.59 -11.50
N MET A 27 2.85 -24.76 -12.46
CA MET A 27 3.73 -24.06 -13.39
C MET A 27 4.68 -23.09 -12.66
N LEU A 28 4.15 -22.30 -11.73
CA LEU A 28 4.99 -21.39 -10.92
C LEU A 28 5.94 -22.15 -10.01
N LYS A 29 5.49 -23.21 -9.34
CA LYS A 29 6.36 -24.05 -8.50
C LYS A 29 7.51 -24.66 -9.30
N LYS A 30 7.24 -25.08 -10.54
CA LYS A 30 8.28 -25.61 -11.44
C LYS A 30 9.28 -24.53 -11.87
N ALA A 31 8.82 -23.30 -12.12
CA ALA A 31 9.67 -22.21 -12.59
C ALA A 31 10.52 -21.58 -11.48
N PHE A 32 9.93 -21.36 -10.29
CA PHE A 32 10.56 -20.59 -9.20
C PHE A 32 11.02 -21.45 -8.02
N GLY A 33 10.61 -22.72 -7.96
CA GLY A 33 11.05 -23.67 -6.94
C GLY A 33 10.81 -23.16 -5.51
N VAL A 34 11.89 -23.10 -4.72
CA VAL A 34 11.86 -22.67 -3.31
C VAL A 34 11.53 -21.20 -3.12
N ASP A 35 11.79 -20.36 -4.11
CA ASP A 35 11.49 -18.92 -4.08
C ASP A 35 10.05 -18.62 -4.51
N CYS A 36 9.26 -19.64 -4.85
CA CYS A 36 7.89 -19.48 -5.33
C CYS A 36 6.97 -18.85 -4.27
N LEU A 37 6.07 -17.97 -4.71
CA LEU A 37 4.97 -17.47 -3.90
C LEU A 37 4.13 -18.64 -3.35
N SER A 38 3.56 -18.43 -2.16
CA SER A 38 2.63 -19.42 -1.59
C SER A 38 1.39 -19.59 -2.46
N ASP A 39 0.80 -20.79 -2.44
CA ASP A 39 -0.40 -21.12 -3.23
C ASP A 39 -1.54 -20.11 -3.02
N ARG A 40 -1.70 -19.63 -1.78
CA ARG A 40 -2.69 -18.59 -1.44
C ARG A 40 -2.42 -17.26 -2.12
N GLN A 41 -1.14 -16.85 -2.21
CA GLN A 41 -0.76 -15.62 -2.92
C GLN A 41 -0.96 -15.78 -4.43
N ILE A 42 -0.56 -16.92 -5.00
CA ILE A 42 -0.76 -17.22 -6.42
C ILE A 42 -2.25 -17.15 -6.75
N PHE A 43 -3.09 -17.83 -5.98
CA PHE A 43 -4.54 -17.82 -6.17
C PHE A 43 -5.14 -16.42 -6.08
N ARG A 44 -4.74 -15.62 -5.07
CA ARG A 44 -5.20 -14.23 -4.91
C ARG A 44 -4.87 -13.37 -6.13
N TRP A 45 -3.65 -13.46 -6.64
CA TRP A 45 -3.22 -12.71 -7.81
C TRP A 45 -3.90 -13.20 -9.10
N HIS A 46 -4.00 -14.53 -9.28
CA HIS A 46 -4.66 -15.13 -10.43
C HIS A 46 -6.11 -14.67 -10.53
N LYS A 47 -6.87 -14.77 -9.43
CA LYS A 47 -8.24 -14.28 -9.34
C LYS A 47 -8.35 -12.80 -9.67
N ALA A 48 -7.49 -11.96 -9.08
CA ALA A 48 -7.53 -10.52 -9.32
C ALA A 48 -7.24 -10.16 -10.80
N PHE A 49 -6.33 -10.89 -11.46
CA PHE A 49 -6.06 -10.69 -12.89
C PHE A 49 -7.21 -11.21 -13.77
N ALA A 50 -7.84 -12.32 -13.40
CA ALA A 50 -9.03 -12.84 -14.09
C ALA A 50 -10.22 -11.88 -13.98
N GLU A 51 -10.33 -11.15 -12.86
CA GLU A 51 -11.32 -10.09 -12.63
C GLU A 51 -10.98 -8.75 -13.33
N GLY A 52 -9.86 -8.70 -14.07
CA GLY A 52 -9.51 -7.54 -14.91
C GLY A 52 -8.53 -6.55 -14.29
N ARG A 53 -7.89 -6.87 -13.16
CA ARG A 53 -6.82 -6.02 -12.61
C ARG A 53 -5.67 -5.86 -13.61
N LYS A 54 -5.24 -4.62 -13.85
CA LYS A 54 -4.12 -4.32 -14.77
C LYS A 54 -2.79 -4.20 -14.05
N ASP A 55 -2.77 -3.71 -12.82
CA ASP A 55 -1.55 -3.48 -12.06
C ASP A 55 -1.01 -4.74 -11.39
N VAL A 56 0.32 -4.83 -11.34
CA VAL A 56 1.06 -5.92 -10.68
C VAL A 56 1.68 -5.52 -9.35
N ASN A 57 1.71 -4.21 -9.08
CA ASN A 57 2.12 -3.67 -7.80
C ASN A 57 1.02 -3.94 -6.76
N ASP A 58 1.41 -4.10 -5.50
CA ASP A 58 0.39 -4.08 -4.44
C ASP A 58 -0.26 -2.69 -4.41
N GLU A 59 -1.56 -2.66 -4.11
CA GLU A 59 -2.24 -1.42 -3.80
C GLU A 59 -1.54 -0.74 -2.63
N ASN A 60 -1.38 0.58 -2.74
CA ASN A 60 -0.83 1.39 -1.67
C ASN A 60 -1.77 1.21 -0.47
N ARG A 61 -1.35 0.43 0.54
CA ARG A 61 -2.11 0.32 1.78
C ARG A 61 -2.14 1.72 2.39
N ALA A 62 -3.31 2.35 2.37
CA ALA A 62 -3.60 3.49 3.23
C ALA A 62 -3.62 2.99 4.70
N GLY A 63 -2.44 2.67 5.22
CA GLY A 63 -2.20 2.38 6.62
C GLY A 63 -1.62 3.64 7.27
N ARG A 64 -2.21 4.00 8.42
CA ARG A 64 -1.87 5.10 9.35
C ARG A 64 -0.56 5.84 9.04
N PRO A 65 -0.56 7.19 8.90
CA PRO A 65 0.69 7.93 8.76
C PRO A 65 1.62 7.57 9.92
N SER A 66 2.77 7.00 9.61
CA SER A 66 3.81 6.72 10.58
C SER A 66 4.49 8.06 10.89
N THR A 67 4.17 8.65 12.02
CA THR A 67 4.84 9.85 12.53
C THR A 67 6.24 9.47 12.99
N THR A 68 7.21 9.43 12.07
CA THR A 68 8.63 9.42 12.43
C THR A 68 9.15 10.85 12.31
N PRO A 69 9.44 11.56 13.41
CA PRO A 69 10.09 12.85 13.34
C PRO A 69 11.53 12.66 12.87
N VAL A 70 11.84 13.15 11.68
CA VAL A 70 13.24 13.38 11.25
C VAL A 70 13.76 14.63 11.95
N PRO A 71 15.01 14.64 12.47
CA PRO A 71 15.57 15.84 13.08
C PRO A 71 15.89 16.90 12.02
N THR A 72 15.29 18.06 12.25
CA THR A 72 15.31 19.38 11.60
C THR A 72 16.66 19.91 11.11
N THR A 73 16.62 20.65 9.98
CA THR A 73 17.22 22.00 9.73
C THR A 73 17.02 22.32 8.23
N ILE A 74 16.12 23.22 7.80
CA ILE A 74 16.30 24.68 7.81
C ILE A 74 14.98 25.40 8.16
N MET A 75 15.17 26.45 8.97
CA MET A 75 14.22 27.38 9.53
C MET A 75 13.50 28.21 8.45
N GLN A 76 12.19 28.38 8.58
CA GLN A 76 11.59 29.72 8.70
C GLN A 76 10.14 29.59 9.17
N ALA A 77 9.92 29.88 10.45
CA ALA A 77 8.60 30.23 10.97
C ALA A 77 8.51 31.76 11.00
N PRO A 78 7.44 32.39 10.53
CA PRO A 78 7.03 33.66 11.09
C PRO A 78 6.26 33.40 12.39
N LEU A 79 6.86 33.78 13.52
CA LEU A 79 6.13 34.14 14.75
C LEU A 79 5.33 35.41 14.42
N GLN A 80 4.03 35.52 14.68
CA GLN A 80 3.40 35.96 15.95
C GLN A 80 1.91 36.30 15.66
N PRO A 81 1.06 36.69 16.63
CA PRO A 81 0.84 36.15 17.97
C PRO A 81 -0.65 35.83 18.23
N VAL A 82 -0.91 34.86 19.11
CA VAL A 82 -2.24 34.57 19.67
C VAL A 82 -2.59 35.70 20.65
N VAL A 83 -3.47 36.62 20.26
CA VAL A 83 -4.18 37.47 21.23
C VAL A 83 -5.39 36.71 21.77
N LEU A 84 -5.32 36.58 23.09
CA LEU A 84 -6.18 35.89 24.02
C LEU A 84 -7.56 36.57 24.10
N LEU A 85 -8.61 35.79 23.80
CA LEU A 85 -9.96 35.82 24.40
C LEU A 85 -10.39 37.14 25.07
N GLU A 86 -11.27 37.91 24.41
CA GLU A 86 -12.08 38.89 25.14
C GLU A 86 -12.93 38.15 26.18
N ARG A 87 -12.54 38.31 27.45
CA ARG A 87 -13.38 37.97 28.59
C ARG A 87 -14.31 39.15 28.85
N PRO A 88 -15.65 39.01 28.77
CA PRO A 88 -16.53 40.02 29.33
C PRO A 88 -16.42 40.02 30.87
N ASP A 89 -16.23 41.20 31.44
CA ASP A 89 -16.09 41.45 32.88
C ASP A 89 -17.47 41.43 33.57
N PRO A 90 -17.70 40.55 34.58
CA PRO A 90 -18.97 40.52 35.30
C PRO A 90 -19.04 41.51 36.47
N ARG A 91 -18.08 42.42 36.67
CA ARG A 91 -18.18 43.48 37.70
C ARG A 91 -18.92 44.75 37.24
N ARG A 92 -19.85 44.61 36.29
CA ARG A 92 -20.90 45.62 36.08
C ARG A 92 -21.88 45.53 37.27
N PRO A 93 -21.99 46.55 38.13
CA PRO A 93 -22.99 46.56 39.19
C PRO A 93 -24.41 46.66 38.61
N PRO A 94 -25.46 46.30 39.38
CA PRO A 94 -26.85 46.29 38.90
C PRO A 94 -27.35 47.66 38.43
#